data_AF-A0AAD6F0N0-F1
#
_entry.id   AF-A0AAD6F0N0-F1
#
_cell.length_a   1.000
_cell.length_b   1.000
_cell.length_c   1.000
_cell.angle_alpha   90.00
_cell.angle_beta   90.00
_cell.angle_gamma   90.00
#
_symmetry.space_group_name_H-M   'P 1'
#
loop_
_entity.id
_entity.type
_entity.pdbx_description
1 polymer ?
#
loop_
_entity_poly.entity_id
_entity_poly.type
_entity_poly.pdbx_seq_one_letter_code
_entity_poly.pdbx_strand_id
1 'polypeptide(L)'
;MALLLPSRLAITLLCFFIVSLGLYQEVCASAIESSSSFSAALETLQKQIGYDFKSIDLLKQAMTHPSYSQENNRALSILGLSSAEAAASLRLLGNNADASASSVSSAVADASSLSKCAAVGKRLGISAIIRVASGTDASTPSVICTALRAVFGAVAVDSGSVDTAAKVFLTVYKSGLGAAVL
;
A
#
# COMPACT_ATOMS: atom_id res chain seq x y z
N MET A 1 -8.80 -65.57 -19.83
CA MET A 1 -8.75 -64.11 -20.02
C MET A 1 -7.82 -63.55 -18.92
N ALA A 2 -6.52 -63.48 -19.20
CA ALA A 2 -5.53 -63.09 -18.19
C ALA A 2 -5.48 -61.56 -18.08
N LEU A 3 -5.93 -61.03 -16.94
CA LEU A 3 -5.78 -59.63 -16.58
C LEU A 3 -4.30 -59.34 -16.37
N LEU A 4 -3.69 -58.59 -17.28
CA LEU A 4 -2.33 -58.05 -17.13
C LEU A 4 -2.34 -57.02 -16.01
N LEU A 5 -1.89 -57.43 -14.81
CA LEU A 5 -1.65 -56.51 -13.70
C LEU A 5 -0.56 -55.51 -14.09
N PRO A 6 -0.77 -54.20 -13.93
CA PRO A 6 0.25 -53.20 -14.25
C PRO A 6 1.51 -53.45 -13.43
N SER A 7 2.68 -53.30 -14.07
CA SER A 7 3.97 -53.50 -13.41
C SER A 7 4.11 -52.55 -12.22
N ARG A 8 4.80 -52.99 -11.15
CA ARG A 8 5.01 -52.17 -9.95
C ARG A 8 5.57 -50.77 -10.27
N LEU A 9 6.37 -50.66 -11.32
CA LEU A 9 6.93 -49.39 -11.80
C LEU A 9 5.85 -48.42 -12.34
N ALA A 10 4.85 -48.93 -13.06
CA ALA A 10 3.76 -48.13 -13.61
C ALA A 10 2.86 -47.55 -12.50
N ILE A 11 2.61 -48.33 -11.45
CA ILE A 11 1.83 -47.88 -10.28
C ILE A 11 2.57 -46.76 -9.55
N THR A 12 3.89 -46.91 -9.32
CA THR A 12 4.69 -45.88 -8.64
C THR A 12 4.74 -44.57 -9.42
N LEU A 13 4.92 -44.63 -10.75
CA LEU A 13 4.93 -43.44 -11.60
C LEU A 13 3.57 -42.74 -11.64
N LEU A 14 2.47 -43.51 -11.70
CA LEU A 14 1.11 -42.97 -11.65
C LEU A 14 0.84 -42.28 -10.31
N CYS A 15 1.22 -42.91 -9.19
CA CYS A 15 1.11 -42.30 -7.86
C CYS A 15 1.93 -41.00 -7.77
N PHE A 16 3.16 -40.98 -8.30
CA PHE A 16 4.01 -39.79 -8.29
C PHE A 16 3.42 -38.64 -9.10
N PHE A 17 2.80 -38.95 -10.24
CA PHE A 17 2.12 -37.97 -11.09
C PHE A 17 0.87 -37.40 -10.41
N ILE A 18 0.05 -38.25 -9.78
CA ILE A 18 -1.14 -37.83 -9.04
C ILE A 18 -0.76 -36.94 -7.84
N VAL A 19 0.27 -37.32 -7.08
CA VAL A 19 0.78 -36.52 -5.95
C VAL A 19 1.33 -35.17 -6.44
N SER A 20 2.10 -35.16 -7.54
CA SER A 20 2.64 -33.92 -8.11
C SER A 20 1.53 -33.01 -8.63
N LEU A 21 0.50 -33.57 -9.29
CA LEU A 21 -0.64 -32.81 -9.79
C LEU A 21 -1.49 -32.22 -8.65
N GLY A 22 -1.73 -32.99 -7.58
CA GLY A 22 -2.42 -32.52 -6.38
C GLY A 22 -1.68 -31.38 -5.68
N LEU A 23 -0.35 -31.51 -5.52
CA LEU A 23 0.50 -30.44 -4.98
C LEU A 23 0.46 -29.18 -5.85
N TYR A 24 0.48 -29.32 -7.18
CA TYR A 24 0.33 -28.19 -8.10
C TYR A 24 -1.01 -27.48 -7.91
N GLN A 25 -2.09 -28.25 -7.75
CA GLN A 25 -3.44 -27.73 -7.61
C GLN A 25 -3.61 -26.93 -6.30
N GLU A 26 -3.03 -27.39 -5.20
CA GLU A 26 -3.01 -26.67 -3.91
C GLU A 26 -2.17 -25.39 -3.94
N VAL A 27 -0.99 -25.43 -4.58
CA VAL A 27 -0.14 -24.24 -4.74
C VAL A 27 -0.84 -23.18 -5.61
N CYS A 28 -1.49 -23.59 -6.70
CA CYS A 28 -2.27 -22.67 -7.52
C CYS A 28 -3.47 -22.09 -6.76
N ALA A 29 -4.20 -22.91 -5.99
CA ALA A 29 -5.36 -22.46 -5.22
C ALA A 29 -4.97 -21.41 -4.16
N SER A 30 -3.91 -21.66 -3.39
CA SER A 30 -3.41 -20.72 -2.38
C SER A 30 -2.90 -19.41 -2.99
N ALA A 31 -2.27 -19.45 -4.17
CA ALA A 31 -1.85 -18.25 -4.89
C ALA A 31 -3.05 -17.42 -5.40
N ILE A 32 -4.12 -18.08 -5.87
CA ILE A 32 -5.36 -17.42 -6.30
C ILE A 32 -6.06 -16.76 -5.10
N GLU A 33 -6.16 -17.46 -3.97
CA GLU A 33 -6.77 -16.94 -2.74
C GLU A 33 -6.00 -15.72 -2.21
N SER A 34 -4.66 -15.79 -2.16
CA SER A 34 -3.79 -14.67 -1.78
C SER A 34 -3.95 -13.47 -2.71
N SER A 35 -3.96 -13.69 -4.03
CA SER A 35 -4.19 -12.62 -5.02
C SER A 35 -5.57 -11.96 -4.86
N SER A 36 -6.61 -12.76 -4.63
CA SER A 36 -7.99 -12.27 -4.47
C SER A 36 -8.17 -11.44 -3.19
N SER A 37 -7.57 -11.90 -2.07
CA SER A 37 -7.60 -11.17 -0.79
C SER A 37 -6.82 -9.86 -0.86
N PHE A 38 -5.69 -9.84 -1.58
CA PHE A 38 -4.93 -8.62 -1.82
C PHE A 38 -5.75 -7.61 -2.65
N SER A 39 -6.42 -8.03 -3.72
CA SER A 39 -7.29 -7.15 -4.51
C SER A 39 -8.42 -6.54 -3.67
N ALA A 40 -9.10 -7.35 -2.86
CA ALA A 40 -10.18 -6.89 -1.97
C ALA A 40 -9.68 -5.89 -0.91
N ALA A 41 -8.46 -6.10 -0.38
CA ALA A 41 -7.83 -5.16 0.54
C ALA A 41 -7.52 -3.82 -0.13
N LEU A 42 -7.06 -3.83 -1.39
CA LEU A 42 -6.83 -2.60 -2.15
C LEU A 42 -8.13 -1.86 -2.47
N GLU A 43 -9.21 -2.57 -2.81
CA GLU A 43 -10.54 -1.96 -2.97
C GLU A 43 -11.03 -1.28 -1.68
N THR A 44 -10.80 -1.93 -0.54
CA THR A 44 -11.13 -1.36 0.77
C THR A 44 -10.31 -0.10 1.04
N LEU A 45 -9.01 -0.12 0.72
CA LEU A 45 -8.14 1.02 0.89
C LEU A 45 -8.59 2.22 0.03
N GLN A 46 -8.97 1.99 -1.24
CA GLN A 46 -9.51 3.03 -2.12
C GLN A 46 -10.73 3.75 -1.51
N LYS A 47 -11.67 2.96 -0.96
CA LYS A 47 -12.85 3.50 -0.25
C LYS A 47 -12.45 4.32 0.98
N GLN A 48 -11.48 3.84 1.76
CA GLN A 48 -11.03 4.54 2.98
C GLN A 48 -10.31 5.86 2.68
N ILE A 49 -9.54 5.94 1.59
CA ILE A 49 -8.85 7.17 1.18
C ILE A 49 -9.74 8.09 0.33
N GLY A 50 -10.89 7.59 -0.15
CA GLY A 50 -11.81 8.35 -1.00
C GLY A 50 -11.26 8.65 -2.39
N TYR A 51 -10.49 7.72 -2.97
CA TYR A 51 -9.91 7.85 -4.30
C TYR A 51 -9.97 6.51 -5.05
N ASP A 52 -10.63 6.52 -6.21
CA ASP A 52 -10.68 5.38 -7.12
C ASP A 52 -9.55 5.52 -8.16
N PHE A 53 -8.60 4.60 -8.13
CA PHE A 53 -7.48 4.59 -9.07
C PHE A 53 -7.92 4.19 -10.47
N LYS A 54 -7.45 4.94 -11.48
CA LYS A 54 -7.57 4.55 -12.88
C LYS A 54 -6.62 3.40 -13.20
N SER A 55 -5.42 3.43 -12.63
CA SER A 55 -4.43 2.36 -12.69
C SER A 55 -4.18 1.79 -11.30
N ILE A 56 -4.79 0.62 -11.03
CA ILE A 56 -4.63 -0.07 -9.74
C ILE A 56 -3.17 -0.48 -9.47
N ASP A 57 -2.36 -0.61 -10.52
CA ASP A 57 -0.95 -0.99 -10.40
C ASP A 57 -0.12 0.08 -9.68
N LEU A 58 -0.51 1.36 -9.75
CA LEU A 58 0.12 2.42 -8.95
C LEU A 58 -0.13 2.22 -7.45
N LEU A 59 -1.33 1.77 -7.07
CA LEU A 59 -1.64 1.45 -5.68
C LEU A 59 -0.92 0.18 -5.21
N LYS A 60 -0.82 -0.85 -6.08
CA LYS A 60 0.00 -2.04 -5.80
C LYS A 60 1.47 -1.67 -5.59
N GLN A 61 2.01 -0.79 -6.44
CA GLN A 61 3.37 -0.29 -6.31
C GLN A 61 3.55 0.48 -5.01
N ALA A 62 2.61 1.35 -4.63
CA ALA A 62 2.64 2.08 -3.36
C ALA A 62 2.68 1.13 -2.14
N MET A 63 2.00 -0.01 -2.22
CA MET A 63 2.01 -1.07 -1.20
C MET A 63 3.20 -2.04 -1.32
N THR A 64 4.19 -1.79 -2.18
CA THR A 64 5.35 -2.67 -2.37
C THR A 64 6.62 -2.00 -1.83
N HIS A 65 7.21 -2.57 -0.77
CA HIS A 65 8.44 -2.09 -0.17
C HIS A 65 9.68 -2.46 -1.03
N PRO A 66 10.77 -1.66 -1.03
CA PRO A 66 12.01 -1.97 -1.77
C PRO A 66 12.67 -3.31 -1.40
N SER A 67 12.39 -3.89 -0.24
CA SER A 67 12.87 -5.25 0.07
C SER A 67 12.15 -6.33 -0.73
N TYR A 68 10.94 -6.07 -1.22
CA TYR A 68 10.12 -7.03 -1.96
C TYR A 68 10.39 -7.01 -3.48
N SER A 69 10.58 -5.82 -4.08
CA SER A 69 10.76 -5.66 -5.53
C SER A 69 11.57 -4.40 -5.88
N GLN A 70 12.18 -4.40 -7.08
CA GLN A 70 12.79 -3.22 -7.69
C GLN A 70 11.73 -2.17 -8.08
N GLU A 71 10.56 -2.62 -8.53
CA GLU A 71 9.40 -1.76 -8.71
C GLU A 71 8.72 -1.60 -7.35
N ASN A 72 8.99 -0.47 -6.70
CA ASN A 72 8.58 -0.23 -5.32
C ASN A 72 8.12 1.21 -5.07
N ASN A 73 7.71 1.43 -3.84
CA ASN A 73 7.06 2.64 -3.37
C ASN A 73 7.99 3.82 -3.10
N ARG A 74 9.32 3.66 -3.21
CA ARG A 74 10.26 4.69 -2.73
C ARG A 74 10.14 5.99 -3.51
N ALA A 75 10.10 5.94 -4.84
CA ALA A 75 9.95 7.13 -5.69
C ALA A 75 8.61 7.83 -5.43
N LEU A 76 7.51 7.06 -5.38
CA LEU A 76 6.17 7.60 -5.09
C LEU A 76 6.11 8.23 -3.70
N SER A 77 6.81 7.67 -2.71
CA SER A 77 6.82 8.21 -1.33
C SER A 77 7.46 9.60 -1.24
N ILE A 78 8.43 9.91 -2.11
CA ILE A 78 9.06 11.23 -2.19
C ILE A 78 8.03 12.24 -2.70
N LEU A 79 7.38 11.94 -3.83
CA LEU A 79 6.34 12.82 -4.40
C LEU A 79 5.17 13.04 -3.42
N GLY A 80 4.73 11.98 -2.76
CA GLY A 80 3.64 12.06 -1.80
C GLY A 80 3.99 12.86 -0.54
N LEU A 81 5.23 12.78 -0.06
CA LEU A 81 5.73 13.64 1.02
C LEU A 81 5.68 15.11 0.60
N SER A 82 6.26 15.45 -0.55
CA SER A 82 6.26 16.82 -1.06
C SER A 82 4.83 17.36 -1.26
N SER A 83 3.91 16.51 -1.72
CA SER A 83 2.49 16.88 -1.87
C SER A 83 1.83 17.18 -0.51
N ALA A 84 2.12 16.39 0.52
CA ALA A 84 1.59 16.60 1.88
C ALA A 84 2.14 17.89 2.53
N GLU A 85 3.44 18.15 2.39
CA GLU A 85 4.09 19.36 2.90
C GLU A 85 3.56 20.63 2.21
N ALA A 86 3.38 20.57 0.88
CA ALA A 86 2.75 21.63 0.11
C ALA A 86 1.30 21.86 0.53
N ALA A 87 0.53 20.77 0.74
CA ALA A 87 -0.87 20.85 1.18
C ALA A 87 -1.00 21.55 2.55
N ALA A 88 -0.12 21.24 3.49
CA ALA A 88 -0.12 21.86 4.82
C ALA A 88 0.22 23.35 4.73
N SER A 89 1.24 23.70 3.95
CA SER A 89 1.65 25.10 3.72
C SER A 89 0.54 25.91 3.06
N LEU A 90 -0.01 25.39 1.95
CA LEU A 90 -1.07 26.03 1.18
C LEU A 90 -2.32 26.25 2.03
N ARG A 91 -2.71 25.25 2.82
CA ARG A 91 -3.87 25.37 3.70
C ARG A 91 -3.69 26.43 4.78
N LEU A 92 -2.52 26.50 5.41
CA LEU A 92 -2.27 27.51 6.44
C LEU A 92 -2.30 28.91 5.84
N LEU A 93 -1.57 29.14 4.76
CA LEU A 93 -1.49 30.43 4.08
C LEU A 93 -2.83 30.85 3.46
N GLY A 94 -3.61 29.89 2.94
CA GLY A 94 -4.95 30.14 2.41
C GLY A 94 -5.97 30.53 3.48
N ASN A 95 -5.78 30.08 4.73
CA ASN A 95 -6.65 30.43 5.86
C ASN A 95 -6.17 31.66 6.63
N ASN A 96 -4.86 31.93 6.60
CA ASN A 96 -4.23 33.05 7.26
C ASN A 96 -3.07 33.58 6.40
N ALA A 97 -3.35 34.61 5.61
CA ALA A 97 -2.35 35.22 4.73
C ALA A 97 -1.17 35.86 5.49
N ASP A 98 -1.37 36.21 6.76
CA ASP A 98 -0.35 36.83 7.62
C ASP A 98 0.43 35.80 8.46
N ALA A 99 0.28 34.50 8.17
CA ALA A 99 1.01 33.46 8.89
C ALA A 99 2.53 33.63 8.75
N SER A 100 3.25 33.53 9.88
CA SER A 100 4.70 33.66 9.88
C SER A 100 5.38 32.45 9.23
N ALA A 101 6.60 32.65 8.73
CA ALA A 101 7.41 31.56 8.17
C ALA A 101 7.66 30.42 9.18
N SER A 102 7.76 30.73 10.49
CA SER A 102 7.91 29.72 11.53
C SER A 102 6.65 28.90 11.75
N SER A 103 5.46 29.52 11.65
CA SER A 103 4.18 28.80 11.68
C SER A 103 4.01 27.87 10.48
N VAL A 104 4.37 28.33 9.27
CA VAL A 104 4.36 27.49 8.05
C VAL A 104 5.32 26.31 8.19
N SER A 105 6.56 26.57 8.65
CA SER A 105 7.56 25.51 8.87
C SER A 105 7.08 24.48 9.91
N SER A 106 6.38 24.93 10.95
CA SER A 106 5.80 24.04 11.97
C SER A 106 4.68 23.16 11.39
N ALA A 107 3.81 23.73 10.55
CA ALA A 107 2.76 22.97 9.87
C ALA A 107 3.34 21.92 8.90
N VAL A 108 4.40 22.27 8.17
CA VAL A 108 5.14 21.34 7.29
C VAL A 108 5.74 20.20 8.10
N ALA A 109 6.45 20.51 9.19
CA ALA A 109 7.04 19.49 10.07
C ALA A 109 5.99 18.55 10.67
N ASP A 110 4.80 19.08 10.97
CA ASP A 110 3.69 18.28 11.47
C ASP A 110 3.16 17.30 10.42
N ALA A 111 2.96 17.78 9.18
CA ALA A 111 2.51 16.96 8.05
C ALA A 111 3.53 15.87 7.67
N SER A 112 4.83 16.15 7.82
CA SER A 112 5.92 15.20 7.58
C SER A 112 6.29 14.36 8.80
N SER A 113 5.55 14.46 9.91
CA SER A 113 5.79 13.69 11.13
C SER A 113 5.65 12.18 10.91
N LEU A 114 6.74 11.44 11.19
CA LEU A 114 6.78 9.98 11.08
C LEU A 114 5.75 9.31 11.99
N SER A 115 5.61 9.77 13.24
CA SER A 115 4.71 9.15 14.22
C SER A 115 3.25 9.31 13.82
N LYS A 116 2.84 10.52 13.41
CA LYS A 116 1.48 10.80 12.92
C LYS A 116 1.17 10.00 11.66
N CYS A 117 2.07 10.02 10.70
CA CYS A 117 1.97 9.27 9.45
C CYS A 117 1.82 7.76 9.69
N ALA A 118 2.65 7.18 10.56
CA ALA A 118 2.54 5.77 10.91
C ALA A 118 1.22 5.44 11.64
N ALA A 119 0.77 6.30 12.55
CA ALA A 119 -0.51 6.12 13.26
C ALA A 119 -1.71 6.13 12.30
N VAL A 120 -1.72 7.07 11.34
CA VAL A 120 -2.74 7.13 10.28
C VAL A 120 -2.70 5.87 9.43
N GLY A 121 -1.52 5.43 8.99
CA GLY A 121 -1.37 4.20 8.20
C GLY A 121 -1.85 2.96 8.95
N LYS A 122 -1.53 2.83 10.25
CA LYS A 122 -2.04 1.74 11.09
C LYS A 122 -3.57 1.74 11.17
N ARG A 123 -4.21 2.91 11.32
CA ARG A 123 -5.67 3.03 11.33
C ARG A 123 -6.30 2.58 10.01
N LEU A 124 -5.64 2.87 8.90
CA LEU A 124 -6.05 2.40 7.57
C LEU A 124 -5.78 0.89 7.36
N GLY A 125 -5.12 0.21 8.29
CA GLY A 125 -4.81 -1.22 8.18
C GLY A 125 -3.75 -1.56 7.14
N ILE A 126 -3.01 -0.58 6.61
CA ILE A 126 -2.09 -0.83 5.48
C ILE A 126 -0.92 -1.74 5.85
N SER A 127 -0.58 -1.90 7.14
CA SER A 127 0.45 -2.84 7.58
C SER A 127 0.16 -4.29 7.17
N ALA A 128 -1.11 -4.67 7.03
CA ALA A 128 -1.52 -5.99 6.55
C ALA A 128 -1.50 -6.11 5.02
N ILE A 129 -1.36 -5.00 4.30
CA ILE A 129 -1.41 -4.90 2.83
C ILE A 129 0.00 -4.77 2.24
N ILE A 130 0.93 -4.13 2.97
CA ILE A 130 2.28 -3.87 2.46
C ILE A 130 3.02 -5.19 2.20
N ARG A 131 3.48 -5.34 0.96
CA ARG A 131 4.33 -6.44 0.52
C ARG A 131 5.77 -6.16 0.90
N VAL A 132 6.36 -7.07 1.67
CA VAL A 132 7.74 -7.02 2.17
C VAL A 132 8.41 -8.39 1.99
N ALA A 133 9.72 -8.44 1.79
CA ALA A 133 10.45 -9.71 1.79
C ALA A 133 10.60 -10.27 3.22
N SER A 134 10.86 -11.57 3.31
CA SER A 134 11.20 -12.26 4.56
C SER A 134 12.28 -11.51 5.33
N GLY A 135 12.05 -11.25 6.62
CA GLY A 135 12.98 -10.51 7.49
C GLY A 135 12.77 -9.00 7.53
N THR A 136 11.85 -8.44 6.73
CA THR A 136 11.41 -7.05 6.85
C THR A 136 10.07 -6.98 7.57
N ASP A 137 9.95 -6.16 8.61
CA ASP A 137 8.70 -5.95 9.35
C ASP A 137 7.86 -4.81 8.73
N ALA A 138 6.75 -5.19 8.09
CA ALA A 138 5.76 -4.25 7.53
C ALA A 138 5.10 -3.35 8.58
N SER A 139 5.14 -3.71 9.86
CA SER A 139 4.53 -2.97 10.97
C SER A 139 5.42 -1.84 11.51
N THR A 140 6.66 -1.74 11.04
CA THR A 140 7.61 -0.69 11.44
C THR A 140 7.08 0.69 11.03
N PRO A 141 7.16 1.73 11.89
CA PRO A 141 6.65 3.07 11.56
C PRO A 141 7.18 3.66 10.25
N SER A 142 8.46 3.45 9.93
CA SER A 142 9.08 3.92 8.68
C SER A 142 8.50 3.24 7.45
N VAL A 143 8.24 1.93 7.51
CA VAL A 143 7.66 1.16 6.40
C VAL A 143 6.22 1.60 6.14
N ILE A 144 5.41 1.68 7.21
CA ILE A 144 4.02 2.15 7.13
C ILE A 144 3.96 3.57 6.56
N CYS A 145 4.77 4.48 7.10
CA CYS A 145 4.72 5.86 6.66
C CYS A 145 5.21 6.04 5.21
N THR A 146 6.23 5.28 4.79
CA THR A 146 6.71 5.29 3.39
C THR A 146 5.60 4.80 2.45
N ALA A 147 4.90 3.72 2.81
CA ALA A 147 3.79 3.20 2.03
C ALA A 147 2.61 4.18 1.95
N LEU A 148 2.22 4.80 3.08
CA LEU A 148 1.15 5.81 3.09
C LEU A 148 1.49 7.03 2.23
N ARG A 149 2.73 7.55 2.35
CA ARG A 149 3.20 8.63 1.47
C ARG A 149 3.17 8.20 0.01
N ALA A 150 3.57 6.98 -0.29
CA ALA A 150 3.51 6.47 -1.65
C ALA A 150 2.09 6.35 -2.19
N VAL A 151 1.07 6.12 -1.36
CA VAL A 151 -0.34 6.22 -1.80
C VAL A 151 -0.64 7.63 -2.30
N PHE A 152 -0.26 8.67 -1.56
CA PHE A 152 -0.47 10.05 -2.02
C PHE A 152 0.32 10.35 -3.31
N GLY A 153 1.55 9.86 -3.42
CA GLY A 153 2.32 9.97 -4.66
C GLY A 153 1.67 9.24 -5.83
N ALA A 154 1.14 8.04 -5.60
CA ALA A 154 0.41 7.26 -6.58
C ALA A 154 -0.86 7.99 -7.06
N VAL A 155 -1.60 8.61 -6.15
CA VAL A 155 -2.76 9.48 -6.48
C VAL A 155 -2.32 10.65 -7.37
N ALA A 156 -1.20 11.31 -7.05
CA ALA A 156 -0.69 12.41 -7.85
C ALA A 156 -0.35 11.97 -9.29
N VAL A 157 0.29 10.81 -9.46
CA VAL A 157 0.63 10.26 -10.78
C VAL A 157 -0.63 9.83 -11.55
N ASP A 158 -1.55 9.12 -10.90
CA ASP A 158 -2.78 8.59 -11.52
C ASP A 158 -3.75 9.70 -11.96
N SER A 159 -3.82 10.78 -11.17
CA SER A 159 -4.63 11.95 -11.47
C SER A 159 -3.92 12.97 -12.38
N GLY A 160 -2.59 12.94 -12.45
CA GLY A 160 -1.77 13.99 -13.04
C GLY A 160 -1.77 15.30 -12.24
N SER A 161 -2.11 15.25 -10.94
CA SER A 161 -2.36 16.44 -10.11
C SER A 161 -1.91 16.27 -8.66
N VAL A 162 -0.93 17.07 -8.24
CA VAL A 162 -0.51 17.16 -6.83
C VAL A 162 -1.62 17.69 -5.92
N ASP A 163 -2.52 18.52 -6.45
CA ASP A 163 -3.68 19.05 -5.69
C ASP A 163 -4.68 17.95 -5.33
N THR A 164 -4.82 16.94 -6.21
CA THR A 164 -5.69 15.79 -5.92
C THR A 164 -5.10 14.95 -4.78
N ALA A 165 -3.79 14.71 -4.80
CA ALA A 165 -3.09 14.05 -3.70
C ALA A 165 -3.18 14.85 -2.39
N ALA A 166 -3.05 16.18 -2.45
CA ALA A 166 -3.23 17.08 -1.30
C ALA A 166 -4.62 16.96 -0.67
N LYS A 167 -5.68 16.92 -1.49
CA LYS A 167 -7.06 16.71 -1.02
C LYS A 167 -7.25 15.36 -0.32
N VAL A 168 -6.69 14.29 -0.90
CA VAL A 168 -6.73 12.96 -0.29
C VAL A 168 -5.97 12.95 1.04
N PHE A 169 -4.76 13.53 1.09
CA PHE A 169 -3.99 13.69 2.33
C PHE A 169 -4.79 14.40 3.42
N LEU A 170 -5.37 15.56 3.11
CA LEU A 170 -6.16 16.34 4.07
C LEU A 170 -7.40 15.56 4.56
N THR A 171 -8.05 14.80 3.69
CA THR A 171 -9.21 13.97 4.03
C THR A 171 -8.81 12.83 4.98
N VAL A 172 -7.76 12.10 4.61
CA VAL A 172 -7.24 10.97 5.39
C VAL A 172 -6.77 11.39 6.78
N TYR A 173 -6.13 12.57 6.89
CA TYR A 173 -5.65 13.05 8.17
C TYR A 173 -6.75 13.72 9.02
N LYS A 174 -7.73 14.42 8.42
CA LYS A 174 -8.89 14.98 9.15
C LYS A 174 -9.77 13.90 9.76
N SER A 175 -10.03 12.80 9.05
CA SER A 175 -10.79 11.67 9.59
C SER A 175 -10.07 10.93 10.73
N GLY A 176 -8.83 11.33 11.04
CA GLY A 176 -7.97 10.69 12.02
C GLY A 176 -7.61 11.50 13.25
N LEU A 177 -7.74 12.82 13.16
CA LEU A 177 -7.39 13.76 14.19
C LEU A 177 -8.69 14.49 14.52
N GLY A 178 -9.18 14.35 15.76
CA GLY A 178 -10.27 15.19 16.25
C GLY A 178 -9.99 16.64 15.83
N ALA A 179 -11.04 17.32 15.33
CA ALA A 179 -11.04 18.48 14.43
C ALA A 179 -10.16 19.70 14.77
N ALA A 180 -9.28 19.66 15.77
CA ALA A 180 -8.47 20.75 16.27
C ALA A 180 -7.01 20.77 15.78
N VAL A 181 -6.50 19.73 15.10
CA VAL A 181 -5.08 19.72 14.66
C VAL A 181 -4.98 19.22 13.24
N LEU A 182 -5.28 20.14 12.32
CA LEU A 182 -4.80 20.30 10.93
C LEU A 182 -5.68 21.34 10.29
#